data_AF-A0A259NCC5-F1
#
_entry.id   AF-A0A259NCC5-F1
#
_cell.length_a   1.000
_cell.length_b   1.000
_cell.length_c   1.000
_cell.angle_alpha   90.00
_cell.angle_beta   90.00
_cell.angle_gamma   90.00
#
_symmetry.space_group_name_H-M   'P 1'
#
loop_
_entity.id
_entity.type
_entity.pdbx_description
1 polymer ?
#
loop_
_entity_poly.entity_id
_entity_poly.type
_entity_poly.pdbx_seq_one_letter_code
_entity_poly.pdbx_strand_id
1 'polypeptide(L)'
;MSNSTQIITGPTLRQFATIVDDEDLIVTSKLGPSTLSRVRFKVIDYPAVPSERTEFIRGKVLQEFPVVANVLGSMLEQCILDQAKAVESLLGE
;
A
#
# COMPACT_ATOMS: atom_id res chain seq x y z
N MET A 1 -6.94 -13.98 -12.58
CA MET A 1 -6.68 -12.65 -11.98
C MET A 1 -5.39 -12.75 -11.21
N SER A 2 -4.53 -11.75 -11.27
CA SER A 2 -3.31 -11.72 -10.44
C SER A 2 -3.73 -11.42 -9.01
N ASN A 3 -3.35 -12.26 -8.04
CA ASN A 3 -3.64 -12.00 -6.63
C ASN A 3 -2.69 -10.95 -6.03
N SER A 4 -1.79 -10.38 -6.83
CA SER A 4 -0.84 -9.35 -6.39
C SER A 4 -0.47 -8.41 -7.53
N THR A 5 -0.30 -7.14 -7.19
CA THR A 5 0.20 -6.08 -8.08
C THR A 5 1.41 -5.41 -7.43
N GLN A 6 2.33 -4.90 -8.25
CA GLN A 6 3.52 -4.19 -7.79
C GLN A 6 3.71 -2.88 -8.58
N ILE A 7 4.06 -1.80 -7.88
CA ILE A 7 4.52 -0.54 -8.47
C ILE A 7 5.95 -0.23 -8.04
N ILE A 8 6.76 0.25 -8.99
CA ILE A 8 8.13 0.69 -8.76
C ILE A 8 8.10 2.19 -8.46
N THR A 9 8.32 2.56 -7.20
CA THR A 9 8.37 3.96 -6.77
C THR A 9 9.76 4.58 -6.96
N GLY A 10 10.81 3.76 -6.87
CA GLY A 10 12.19 4.20 -7.05
C GLY A 10 13.16 3.04 -7.28
N PRO A 11 14.47 3.30 -7.40
CA PRO A 11 15.46 2.28 -7.74
C PRO A 11 15.43 1.05 -6.83
N THR A 12 15.23 1.28 -5.53
CA THR A 12 15.15 0.24 -4.50
C THR A 12 13.78 0.19 -3.81
N LEU A 13 12.86 1.09 -4.14
CA LEU A 13 11.62 1.27 -3.42
C LEU A 13 10.44 0.75 -4.23
N ARG A 14 9.69 -0.19 -3.66
CA ARG A 14 8.58 -0.88 -4.33
C ARG A 14 7.37 -0.96 -3.42
N GLN A 15 6.19 -0.77 -4.02
CA GLN A 15 4.90 -0.98 -3.36
C GLN A 15 4.24 -2.22 -3.92
N PHE A 16 3.58 -2.97 -3.04
CA PHE A 16 2.86 -4.16 -3.39
C PHE A 16 1.44 -4.07 -2.84
N ALA A 17 0.47 -4.56 -3.60
CA ALA A 17 -0.85 -4.92 -3.11
C ALA A 17 -1.04 -6.42 -3.35
N THR A 18 -1.66 -7.12 -2.41
CA THR A 18 -1.92 -8.57 -2.53
C THR A 18 -3.25 -8.89 -1.86
N ILE A 19 -4.10 -9.63 -2.56
CA ILE A 19 -5.30 -10.25 -1.99
C ILE A 19 -4.90 -11.63 -1.50
N VAL A 20 -5.13 -11.89 -0.22
CA VAL A 20 -4.99 -13.20 0.41
C VAL A 20 -6.37 -13.74 0.81
N ASP A 21 -6.43 -14.98 1.28
CA ASP A 21 -7.68 -15.67 1.60
C ASP A 21 -8.60 -14.84 2.52
N ASP A 22 -9.92 -15.03 2.41
CA ASP A 22 -10.98 -14.26 3.10
C ASP A 22 -11.05 -12.76 2.75
N GLU A 23 -10.70 -12.38 1.51
CA GLU A 23 -10.76 -11.00 1.02
C GLU A 23 -9.93 -10.03 1.87
N ASP A 24 -8.85 -10.52 2.46
CA ASP A 24 -7.85 -9.67 3.10
C ASP A 24 -6.96 -9.05 2.04
N LEU A 25 -6.85 -7.73 2.05
CA LEU A 25 -5.91 -6.97 1.25
C LEU A 25 -4.69 -6.59 2.08
N ILE A 26 -3.51 -6.86 1.53
CA ILE A 26 -2.23 -6.50 2.13
C ILE A 26 -1.52 -5.51 1.23
N VAL A 27 -1.21 -4.33 1.78
CA VAL A 27 -0.30 -3.36 1.13
C VAL A 27 1.06 -3.39 1.82
N THR A 28 2.13 -3.38 1.03
CA THR A 28 3.51 -3.50 1.55
C THR A 28 4.42 -2.47 0.89
N SER A 29 5.20 -1.75 1.69
CA SER A 29 6.35 -0.97 1.20
C SER A 29 7.64 -1.74 1.44
N LYS A 30 8.47 -1.89 0.41
CA LYS A 30 9.81 -2.50 0.52
C LYS A 30 10.90 -1.55 0.05
N LEU A 31 12.00 -1.51 0.80
CA LEU A 31 13.26 -0.86 0.44
C LEU A 31 14.35 -1.94 0.27
N GLY A 32 14.63 -2.29 -0.98
CA GLY A 32 15.46 -3.44 -1.32
C GLY A 32 14.85 -4.74 -0.77
N PRO A 33 15.62 -5.55 -0.02
CA PRO A 33 15.10 -6.77 0.61
C PRO A 33 14.23 -6.49 1.86
N SER A 34 14.33 -5.30 2.45
CA SER A 34 13.70 -4.96 3.72
C SER A 34 12.24 -4.55 3.53
N THR A 35 11.36 -5.05 4.39
CA THR A 35 9.97 -4.60 4.46
C THR A 35 9.87 -3.45 5.46
N LEU A 36 9.36 -2.30 5.01
CA LEU A 36 9.21 -1.10 5.83
C LEU A 36 7.84 -1.04 6.51
N SER A 37 6.78 -1.35 5.75
CA SER A 37 5.42 -1.50 6.26
C SER A 37 4.75 -2.68 5.59
N ARG A 38 3.86 -3.34 6.33
CA ARG A 38 2.97 -4.37 5.83
C ARG A 38 1.65 -4.30 6.56
N VAL A 39 0.70 -3.62 5.96
CA VAL A 39 -0.61 -3.35 6.52
C VAL A 39 -1.62 -4.31 5.93
N ARG A 40 -2.56 -4.77 6.75
CA ARG A 40 -3.66 -5.64 6.34
C ARG A 40 -5.00 -4.99 6.65
N PHE A 41 -5.95 -5.08 5.73
CA PHE A 41 -7.34 -4.67 5.92
C PHE A 41 -8.27 -5.50 5.04
N LYS A 42 -9.57 -5.54 5.33
CA LYS A 42 -10.53 -6.23 4.48
C LYS A 42 -10.78 -5.42 3.20
N VAL A 43 -11.02 -6.09 2.07
CA VAL A 43 -11.39 -5.42 0.81
C VAL A 43 -12.64 -4.54 1.01
N ILE A 44 -13.62 -4.99 1.81
CA ILE A 44 -14.83 -4.21 2.12
C ILE A 44 -14.56 -2.91 2.89
N ASP A 45 -13.41 -2.81 3.58
CA ASP A 45 -13.02 -1.58 4.30
C ASP A 45 -12.35 -0.56 3.37
N TYR A 46 -11.93 -0.99 2.16
CA TYR A 46 -11.25 -0.11 1.22
C TYR A 46 -12.25 0.89 0.62
N PRO A 47 -12.00 2.22 0.68
CA PRO A 47 -12.99 3.20 0.24
C PRO A 47 -13.35 3.06 -1.24
N ALA A 48 -14.65 3.01 -1.53
CA ALA A 48 -15.16 3.05 -2.90
C ALA A 48 -14.90 4.41 -3.58
N VAL A 49 -14.79 5.49 -2.80
CA VAL A 49 -14.54 6.85 -3.31
C VAL A 49 -13.04 7.06 -3.57
N PRO A 50 -12.60 7.30 -4.83
CA PRO A 50 -11.18 7.41 -5.15
C PRO A 50 -10.42 8.48 -4.35
N SER A 51 -11.05 9.61 -4.03
CA SER A 51 -10.42 10.69 -3.27
C SER A 51 -10.09 10.32 -1.81
N GLU A 52 -10.69 9.26 -1.27
CA GLU A 52 -10.50 8.85 0.13
C GLU A 52 -9.46 7.72 0.28
N ARG A 53 -9.14 7.01 -0.80
CA ARG A 53 -8.28 5.80 -0.78
C ARG A 53 -6.86 6.06 -0.30
N THR A 54 -6.23 7.11 -0.81
CA THR A 54 -4.87 7.51 -0.41
C THR A 54 -4.81 7.82 1.08
N GLU A 55 -5.78 8.56 1.60
CA GLU A 55 -5.82 8.93 3.01
C GLU A 55 -6.13 7.73 3.92
N PHE A 56 -6.98 6.82 3.47
CA PHE A 56 -7.22 5.55 4.16
C PHE A 56 -5.93 4.73 4.30
N ILE A 57 -5.17 4.54 3.21
CA ILE A 57 -3.90 3.82 3.26
C ILE A 57 -2.90 4.56 4.15
N ARG A 58 -2.80 5.89 4.02
CA ARG A 58 -1.95 6.71 4.90
C ARG A 58 -2.28 6.45 6.36
N GLY A 59 -3.56 6.54 6.73
CA GLY A 59 -4.04 6.33 8.08
C GLY A 59 -3.63 4.96 8.62
N LYS A 60 -3.88 3.89 7.86
CA LYS A 60 -3.50 2.52 8.25
C LYS A 60 -1.98 2.36 8.42
N VAL A 61 -1.19 2.85 7.45
CA VAL A 61 0.27 2.76 7.50
C VAL A 61 0.84 3.52 8.69
N LEU A 62 0.37 4.74 8.95
CA LEU A 62 0.89 5.54 10.07
C LEU A 62 0.39 5.06 11.43
N GLN A 63 -0.79 4.43 11.49
CA GLN A 63 -1.30 3.80 12.69
C GLN A 63 -0.47 2.57 13.09
N GLU A 64 -0.16 1.69 12.14
CA GLU A 64 0.54 0.42 12.41
C GLU A 64 2.08 0.56 12.37
N PHE A 65 2.60 1.45 11.52
CA PHE A 65 4.03 1.64 11.28
C PHE A 65 4.40 3.13 11.31
N PRO A 66 4.20 3.87 12.42
CA PRO A 66 4.45 5.32 12.47
C PRO A 66 5.91 5.69 12.12
N VAL A 67 6.87 4.81 12.41
CA VAL A 67 8.31 5.01 12.12
C VAL A 67 8.59 5.10 10.61
N VAL A 68 7.73 4.54 9.76
CA VAL A 68 7.87 4.62 8.30
C VAL A 68 7.90 6.04 7.78
N ALA A 69 7.20 6.98 8.43
CA ALA A 69 7.25 8.38 8.05
C ALA A 69 8.67 8.95 8.13
N ASN A 70 9.42 8.58 9.16
CA ASN A 70 10.81 9.03 9.32
C ASN A 70 11.75 8.32 8.34
N VAL A 71 11.53 7.03 8.07
CA VAL A 71 12.38 6.24 7.16
C VAL A 71 12.20 6.65 5.71
N LEU A 72 10.95 6.87 5.27
CA LEU A 72 10.65 7.27 3.90
C LEU A 72 10.84 8.77 3.67
N GLY A 73 10.69 9.59 4.71
CA GLY A 73 10.84 11.05 4.62
C GLY A 73 9.98 11.62 3.49
N SER A 74 10.61 12.33 2.56
CA SER A 74 9.93 12.95 1.42
C SER A 74 9.28 11.95 0.44
N MET A 75 9.68 10.67 0.48
CA MET A 75 9.12 9.62 -0.38
C MET A 75 7.83 9.01 0.17
N LEU A 76 7.44 9.32 1.41
CA LEU A 76 6.26 8.74 2.05
C LEU A 76 5.02 8.94 1.17
N GLU A 77 4.76 10.18 0.75
CA GLU A 77 3.57 10.53 -0.02
C GLU A 77 3.48 9.71 -1.32
N GLN A 78 4.58 9.63 -2.06
CA GLN A 78 4.63 8.87 -3.30
C GLN A 78 4.42 7.37 -3.04
N CYS A 79 4.95 6.83 -1.95
CA CYS A 79 4.73 5.43 -1.59
C CYS A 79 3.27 5.14 -1.29
N ILE A 80 2.59 6.02 -0.54
CA ILE A 80 1.15 5.84 -0.23
C ILE A 80 0.32 5.93 -1.53
N LEU A 81 0.60 6.89 -2.40
CA LEU A 81 -0.06 7.01 -3.70
C LEU A 81 0.14 5.77 -4.57
N ASP A 82 1.36 5.24 -4.62
CA ASP A 82 1.67 4.03 -5.39
C ASP A 82 1.10 2.76 -4.73
N GLN A 83 0.91 2.73 -3.41
CA GLN A 83 0.14 1.66 -2.76
C GLN A 83 -1.33 1.71 -3.18
N ALA A 84 -1.96 2.89 -3.19
CA ALA A 84 -3.34 3.04 -3.65
C ALA A 84 -3.50 2.58 -5.10
N LYS A 85 -2.64 3.03 -6.01
CA LYS A 85 -2.62 2.58 -7.41
C LYS A 85 -2.40 1.07 -7.56
N ALA A 86 -1.56 0.48 -6.71
CA ALA A 86 -1.35 -0.97 -6.73
C ALA A 86 -2.62 -1.73 -6.33
N VAL A 87 -3.38 -1.20 -5.37
CA VAL A 87 -4.69 -1.74 -4.99
C VAL A 87 -5.71 -1.58 -6.12
N GLU A 88 -5.81 -0.40 -6.72
CA GLU A 88 -6.72 -0.11 -7.83
C GLU A 88 -6.48 -1.06 -9.01
N SER A 89 -5.22 -1.17 -9.43
CA SER A 89 -4.83 -2.11 -10.49
C SER A 89 -5.06 -3.58 -10.12
N LEU A 90 -5.09 -3.93 -8.82
CA LEU A 90 -5.40 -5.28 -8.34
C LEU A 90 -6.90 -5.58 -8.37
N LEU A 91 -7.73 -4.59 -8.01
CA LEU A 91 -9.19 -4.68 -8.01
C LEU A 91 -9.80 -4.46 -9.41
N GLY A 92 -9.02 -3.96 -10.36
CA GLY A 92 -9.48 -3.66 -11.72
C GLY A 92 -10.24 -2.33 -11.81
N GLU A 93 -9.89 -1.38 -10.93
CA GLU A 93 -10.49 -0.04 -10.81
C GLU A 93 -9.57 1.07 -11.33
#